data_AF-K0VFK3-F1
#
_entry.id   AF-K0VFK3-F1
#
_cell.length_a   1.000
_cell.length_b   1.000
_cell.length_c   1.000
_cell.angle_alpha   90.00
_cell.angle_beta   90.00
_cell.angle_gamma   90.00
#
_symmetry.space_group_name_H-M   'P 1'
#
loop_
_entity.id
_entity.type
_entity.pdbx_description
1 polymer ?
#
loop_
_entity_poly.entity_id
_entity_poly.type
_entity_poly.pdbx_seq_one_letter_code
_entity_poly.pdbx_strand_id
1 'polypeptide(L)'
;MTSSHAEPHPAYDEFSLLLDPDVYEPLPEDWLIGITDVVSSTAAIGAGRYEDVNYAGASIIAALGNAWGSFDFPFVFRGDGAAFALPPGGLMAATSALRDVAEFARSDLHLDLRVGLVTVRD
;
A
#
# COMPACT_ATOMS: atom_id res chain seq x y z
N MET A 1 -19.92 -6.93 -16.54
CA MET A 1 -18.85 -6.31 -17.35
C MET A 1 -19.06 -4.81 -17.33
N THR A 2 -18.47 -4.14 -16.35
CA THR A 2 -18.22 -2.69 -16.38
C THR A 2 -16.79 -2.55 -15.94
N SER A 3 -15.88 -2.71 -16.90
CA SER A 3 -14.50 -2.28 -16.72
C SER A 3 -14.53 -0.78 -16.59
N SER A 4 -14.52 -0.27 -15.36
CA SER A 4 -14.10 1.11 -15.13
C SER A 4 -12.59 1.12 -15.31
N HIS A 5 -12.14 1.13 -16.56
CA HIS A 5 -10.80 1.63 -16.85
C HIS A 5 -10.85 3.09 -16.40
N ALA A 6 -10.18 3.42 -15.30
CA ALA A 6 -9.87 4.81 -15.02
C ALA A 6 -9.15 5.31 -16.28
N GLU A 7 -9.74 6.30 -16.97
CA GLU A 7 -9.03 7.03 -18.02
C GLU A 7 -7.67 7.46 -17.44
N PRO A 8 -6.57 7.33 -18.17
CA PRO A 8 -5.27 7.71 -17.65
C PRO A 8 -5.33 9.17 -17.21
N HIS A 9 -5.19 9.41 -15.90
CA HIS A 9 -5.11 10.78 -15.39
C HIS A 9 -3.97 11.48 -16.13
N PRO A 10 -4.21 12.69 -16.68
CA PRO A 10 -3.21 13.39 -17.44
C PRO A 10 -1.97 13.58 -16.56
N ALA A 11 -0.81 13.16 -17.07
CA ALA A 11 0.45 13.46 -16.43
C ALA A 11 0.66 14.98 -16.49
N TYR A 12 0.87 15.61 -15.34
CA TYR A 12 1.19 17.03 -15.25
C TYR A 12 2.63 17.26 -15.73
N ASP A 13 2.83 18.24 -16.62
CA ASP A 13 4.14 18.64 -17.18
C ASP A 13 4.84 19.73 -16.34
N GLU A 14 4.13 20.36 -15.41
CA GLU A 14 4.65 21.31 -14.44
C GLU A 14 4.66 20.75 -13.01
N PHE A 15 5.85 20.60 -12.42
CA PHE A 15 6.01 20.10 -11.05
C PHE A 15 5.29 20.97 -10.00
N SER A 16 5.12 22.27 -10.25
CA SER A 16 4.37 23.19 -9.39
C SER A 16 2.93 22.78 -9.16
N LEU A 17 2.32 22.06 -10.10
CA LEU A 17 0.95 21.56 -9.97
C LEU A 17 0.81 20.50 -8.89
N LEU A 18 1.89 19.77 -8.54
CA LEU A 18 1.86 18.82 -7.41
C LEU A 18 1.72 19.50 -6.05
N LEU A 19 1.91 20.83 -5.99
CA LEU A 19 1.70 21.61 -4.78
C LEU A 19 0.28 22.17 -4.68
N ASP A 20 -0.51 22.08 -5.76
CA ASP A 20 -1.87 22.56 -5.82
C ASP A 20 -2.84 21.45 -5.37
N PRO A 21 -3.50 21.58 -4.20
CA PRO A 21 -4.44 20.56 -3.73
C PRO A 21 -5.60 20.31 -4.70
N ASP A 22 -5.95 21.29 -5.55
CA ASP A 22 -7.10 21.21 -6.46
C ASP A 22 -6.85 20.26 -7.64
N VAL A 23 -5.60 19.82 -7.87
CA VAL A 23 -5.28 18.83 -8.92
C VAL A 23 -5.49 17.38 -8.48
N TYR A 24 -5.81 17.15 -7.21
CA TYR A 24 -6.04 15.84 -6.63
C TYR A 24 -7.54 15.55 -6.50
N GLU A 25 -7.94 14.35 -6.92
CA GLU A 25 -9.32 13.89 -6.79
C GLU A 25 -9.47 13.00 -5.54
N PRO A 26 -10.60 13.10 -4.81
CA PRO A 26 -10.88 12.19 -3.70
C PRO A 26 -11.04 10.75 -4.21
N LEU A 27 -10.57 9.79 -3.43
CA LEU A 27 -10.84 8.38 -3.71
C LEU A 27 -12.36 8.11 -3.62
N PRO A 28 -12.93 7.25 -4.47
CA PRO A 28 -14.34 6.89 -4.37
C PRO A 28 -14.67 6.21 -3.04
N GLU A 29 -15.86 6.47 -2.49
CA GLU A 29 -16.27 6.02 -1.15
C GLU A 29 -16.28 4.50 -0.97
N ASP A 30 -16.43 3.73 -2.05
CA ASP A 30 -16.48 2.28 -2.04
C ASP A 30 -15.10 1.63 -2.21
N TRP A 31 -14.04 2.43 -2.38
CA TRP A 31 -12.68 1.91 -2.47
C TRP A 31 -12.17 1.42 -1.12
N LEU A 32 -11.22 0.49 -1.21
CA LEU A 32 -10.50 -0.10 -0.10
C LEU A 32 -9.19 0.65 0.11
N ILE A 33 -8.84 0.98 1.34
CA ILE A 33 -7.53 1.49 1.75
C ILE A 33 -6.84 0.42 2.59
N GLY A 34 -5.69 -0.06 2.10
CA GLY A 34 -4.82 -0.96 2.85
C GLY A 34 -3.64 -0.22 3.44
N ILE A 35 -3.25 -0.56 4.67
CA ILE A 35 -2.12 0.06 5.38
C ILE A 35 -1.29 -1.04 6.05
N THR A 36 0.02 -0.89 5.99
CA THR A 36 0.99 -1.70 6.74
C THR A 36 1.94 -0.81 7.54
N ASP A 37 2.39 -1.28 8.70
CA ASP A 37 3.31 -0.55 9.59
C ASP A 37 4.09 -1.52 10.50
N VAL A 38 5.42 -1.45 10.49
CA VAL A 38 6.27 -2.32 11.32
C VAL A 38 6.23 -1.83 12.77
N VAL A 39 5.87 -2.72 13.68
CA VAL A 39 5.84 -2.44 15.11
C VAL A 39 7.26 -2.24 15.64
N SER A 40 7.48 -1.15 16.38
CA SER A 40 8.77 -0.82 16.99
C SER A 40 9.94 -0.70 16.00
N SER A 41 9.67 -0.23 14.78
CA SER A 41 10.66 -0.02 13.72
C SER A 41 11.89 0.78 14.17
N THR A 42 11.72 1.82 14.98
CA THR A 42 12.83 2.64 15.50
C THR A 42 13.82 1.81 16.33
N ALA A 43 13.33 0.89 17.17
CA ALA A 43 14.19 0.01 17.95
C ALA A 43 14.88 -1.02 17.06
N ALA A 44 14.18 -1.59 16.08
CA ALA A 44 14.75 -2.51 15.10
C ALA A 44 15.86 -1.84 14.26
N ILE A 45 15.65 -0.61 13.79
CA ILE A 45 16.65 0.20 13.09
C ILE A 45 17.85 0.47 14.00
N GLY A 46 17.61 0.83 15.27
CA GLY A 46 18.66 1.01 16.28
C GLY A 46 19.49 -0.25 16.51
N ALA A 47 18.92 -1.43 16.29
CA ALA A 47 19.61 -2.73 16.32
C ALA A 47 20.29 -3.11 14.98
N GLY A 48 20.38 -2.19 14.02
CA GLY A 48 21.02 -2.41 12.73
C GLY A 48 20.13 -3.08 11.67
N ARG A 49 18.82 -3.23 11.94
CA ARG A 49 17.88 -3.96 11.07
C ARG A 49 17.14 -3.07 10.07
N TYR A 50 17.80 -2.02 9.60
CA TYR A 50 17.20 -1.05 8.68
C TYR A 50 16.71 -1.69 7.38
N GLU A 51 17.48 -2.63 6.81
CA GLU A 51 17.10 -3.33 5.58
C GLU A 51 15.86 -4.19 5.79
N ASP A 52 15.83 -4.99 6.85
CA ASP A 52 14.67 -5.83 7.18
C ASP A 52 13.39 -5.00 7.38
N VAL A 53 13.50 -3.85 8.06
CA VAL A 53 12.36 -2.94 8.28
C VAL A 53 11.82 -2.42 6.95
N ASN A 54 12.70 -1.96 6.04
CA ASN A 54 12.25 -1.50 4.73
C ASN A 54 11.69 -2.63 3.86
N TYR A 55 12.27 -3.83 3.96
CA TYR A 55 11.80 -4.99 3.22
C TYR A 55 10.39 -5.39 3.67
N ALA A 56 10.15 -5.44 4.99
CA ALA A 56 8.83 -5.65 5.56
C ALA A 56 7.85 -4.55 5.11
N GLY A 57 8.23 -3.28 5.22
CA GLY A 57 7.37 -2.14 4.86
C GLY A 57 6.98 -2.10 3.38
N ALA A 58 7.91 -2.42 2.48
CA ALA A 58 7.68 -2.39 1.03
C ALA A 58 7.00 -3.66 0.49
N SER A 59 7.08 -4.79 1.21
CA SER A 59 6.63 -6.11 0.74
C SER A 59 5.18 -6.13 0.25
N ILE A 60 4.29 -5.35 0.86
CA ILE A 60 2.87 -5.30 0.49
C ILE A 60 2.65 -4.80 -0.93
N ILE A 61 3.48 -3.88 -1.44
CA ILE A 61 3.34 -3.35 -2.80
C ILE A 61 3.59 -4.46 -3.82
N ALA A 62 4.65 -5.26 -3.60
CA ALA A 62 5.00 -6.39 -4.46
C ALA A 62 3.99 -7.53 -4.33
N ALA A 63 3.62 -7.91 -3.10
CA ALA A 63 2.63 -8.97 -2.85
C ALA A 63 1.27 -8.63 -3.47
N LEU A 64 0.83 -7.38 -3.33
CA LEU A 64 -0.42 -6.92 -3.92
C LEU A 64 -0.36 -6.89 -5.44
N GLY A 65 0.72 -6.37 -6.03
CA GLY A 65 0.89 -6.37 -7.49
C GLY A 65 0.85 -7.77 -8.10
N ASN A 66 1.43 -8.75 -7.41
CA ASN A 66 1.37 -10.16 -7.81
C ASN A 66 -0.03 -10.75 -7.67
N ALA A 67 -0.73 -10.48 -6.56
CA ALA A 67 -2.07 -10.99 -6.31
C ALA A 67 -3.14 -10.33 -7.21
N TRP A 68 -2.95 -9.04 -7.54
CA TRP A 68 -3.83 -8.25 -8.39
C TRP A 68 -3.57 -8.50 -9.88
N GLY A 69 -2.34 -8.88 -10.23
CA GLY A 69 -1.91 -9.11 -11.62
C GLY A 69 -1.51 -7.83 -12.36
N SER A 70 -1.44 -6.69 -11.68
CA SER A 70 -0.90 -5.43 -12.20
C SER A 70 -0.40 -4.55 -11.05
N PHE A 71 0.43 -3.56 -11.37
CA PHE A 71 0.85 -2.49 -10.44
C PHE A 71 0.09 -1.19 -10.68
N ASP A 72 -1.03 -1.26 -11.41
CA ASP A 72 -1.85 -0.09 -11.75
C ASP A 72 -2.86 0.17 -10.63
N PHE A 73 -2.34 0.63 -9.50
CA PHE A 73 -3.09 1.06 -8.33
C PHE A 73 -2.29 2.13 -7.56
N PRO A 74 -2.95 3.09 -6.89
CA PRO A 74 -2.26 4.08 -6.08
C PRO A 74 -1.64 3.43 -4.85
N PHE A 75 -0.36 3.74 -4.58
CA PHE A 75 0.33 3.33 -3.37
C PHE A 75 1.37 4.38 -2.93
N VAL A 76 1.73 4.32 -1.66
CA VAL A 76 2.84 5.10 -1.08
C VAL A 76 3.64 4.19 -0.15
N PHE A 77 4.96 4.32 -0.20
CA PHE A 77 5.89 3.69 0.73
C PHE A 77 6.48 4.75 1.65
N ARG A 78 6.52 4.49 2.97
CA ARG A 78 6.99 5.45 3.98
C ARG A 78 8.14 4.92 4.86
N GLY A 79 8.84 3.88 4.41
CA GLY A 79 10.01 3.31 5.09
C GLY A 79 9.68 2.02 5.83
N ASP A 80 8.98 2.11 6.95
CA ASP A 80 8.58 0.96 7.77
C ASP A 80 7.14 0.48 7.49
N GLY A 81 6.51 1.02 6.45
CA GLY A 81 5.15 0.72 6.09
C GLY A 81 4.78 1.27 4.72
N ALA A 82 3.60 0.89 4.25
CA ALA A 82 3.04 1.38 3.00
C ALA A 82 1.51 1.50 3.11
N ALA A 83 0.93 2.30 2.22
CA ALA A 83 -0.50 2.35 2.02
C ALA A 83 -0.84 2.19 0.54
N PHE A 84 -2.00 1.62 0.23
CA PHE A 84 -2.50 1.47 -1.13
C PHE A 84 -4.02 1.65 -1.16
N ALA A 85 -4.57 1.91 -2.35
CA ALA A 85 -6.02 1.86 -2.56
C ALA A 85 -6.41 0.96 -3.74
N LEU A 86 -7.54 0.26 -3.61
CA LEU A 86 -8.09 -0.61 -4.63
C LEU A 86 -9.60 -0.41 -4.78
N PRO A 87 -10.16 -0.63 -5.98
CA PRO A 87 -11.61 -0.72 -6.13
C PRO A 87 -12.18 -1.91 -5.33
N PRO A 88 -13.49 -1.93 -5.05
CA PRO A 88 -14.14 -2.98 -4.24
C PRO A 88 -13.83 -4.42 -4.69
N GLY A 89 -13.62 -4.64 -5.99
CA GLY A 89 -13.25 -5.95 -6.56
C GLY A 89 -11.90 -6.49 -6.09
N GLY A 90 -11.03 -5.64 -5.52
CA GLY A 90 -9.72 -6.00 -4.99
C GLY A 90 -9.72 -6.63 -3.59
N LEU A 91 -10.88 -6.77 -2.94
CA LEU A 91 -10.97 -7.20 -1.53
C LEU A 91 -10.22 -8.49 -1.22
N MET A 92 -10.37 -9.51 -2.08
CA MET A 92 -9.70 -10.79 -1.88
C MET A 92 -8.19 -10.69 -2.08
N ALA A 93 -7.75 -9.97 -3.13
CA ALA A 93 -6.32 -9.77 -3.40
C ALA A 93 -5.65 -8.99 -2.27
N ALA A 94 -6.27 -7.89 -1.81
CA ALA A 94 -5.80 -7.10 -0.67
C ALA A 94 -5.71 -7.94 0.61
N THR A 95 -6.77 -8.68 0.94
CA THR A 95 -6.80 -9.50 2.16
C THR A 95 -5.76 -10.60 2.14
N SER A 96 -5.56 -11.27 0.99
CA SER A 96 -4.53 -12.30 0.84
C SER A 96 -3.15 -11.68 0.99
N ALA A 97 -2.84 -10.64 0.21
CA ALA A 97 -1.54 -9.99 0.23
C ALA A 97 -1.17 -9.47 1.63
N LEU A 98 -2.11 -8.81 2.33
CA LEU A 98 -1.89 -8.32 3.69
C LEU A 98 -1.58 -9.45 4.69
N ARG A 99 -2.27 -10.60 4.58
CA ARG A 99 -1.99 -11.77 5.43
C ARG A 99 -0.63 -12.37 5.11
N ASP A 100 -0.31 -12.51 3.84
CA ASP A 100 0.94 -13.12 3.37
C ASP A 100 2.15 -12.29 3.82
N VAL A 101 2.08 -10.95 3.74
CA VAL A 101 3.19 -10.10 4.19
C VAL A 101 3.30 -10.01 5.70
N ALA A 102 2.19 -10.07 6.44
CA ALA A 102 2.23 -10.14 7.89
C ALA A 102 2.86 -11.44 8.37
N GLU A 103 2.57 -12.56 7.69
CA GLU A 103 3.24 -13.84 7.93
C GLU A 103 4.73 -13.74 7.63
N PHE A 104 5.08 -13.32 6.41
CA PHE A 104 6.46 -13.18 5.94
C PHE A 104 7.31 -12.32 6.88
N ALA A 105 6.81 -11.15 7.29
CA ALA A 105 7.52 -10.28 8.22
C ALA A 105 7.81 -11.00 9.55
N ARG A 106 6.86 -11.82 10.03
CA ARG A 106 7.01 -12.55 11.28
C ARG A 106 7.93 -13.78 11.16
N SER A 107 7.74 -14.61 10.14
CA SER A 107 8.46 -15.87 9.97
C SER A 107 9.89 -15.68 9.49
N ASP A 108 10.08 -14.81 8.49
CA ASP A 108 11.34 -14.69 7.76
C ASP A 108 12.17 -13.51 8.26
N LEU A 109 11.50 -12.41 8.65
CA LEU A 109 12.18 -11.22 9.15
C LEU A 109 12.10 -11.11 10.67
N HIS A 110 11.37 -11.95 11.40
CA HIS A 110 11.23 -11.79 12.86
C HIS A 110 10.83 -10.36 13.27
N LEU A 111 9.94 -9.74 12.50
CA LEU A 111 9.32 -8.43 12.74
C LEU A 111 7.81 -8.62 12.88
N ASP A 112 7.17 -7.78 13.69
CA ASP A 112 5.72 -7.71 13.74
C ASP A 112 5.25 -6.61 12.79
N LEU A 113 4.46 -6.97 11.78
CA LEU A 113 3.91 -6.06 10.79
C LEU A 113 2.41 -5.94 11.02
N ARG A 114 1.96 -4.75 11.44
CA ARG A 114 0.53 -4.45 11.52
C ARG A 114 -0.01 -4.24 10.12
N VAL A 115 -1.20 -4.78 9.90
CA VAL A 115 -1.91 -4.66 8.63
C VAL A 115 -3.36 -4.24 8.90
N GLY A 116 -3.89 -3.38 8.05
CA GLY A 116 -5.27 -2.91 8.12
C GLY A 116 -5.86 -2.78 6.72
N LEU A 117 -7.16 -3.02 6.61
CA LEU A 117 -7.94 -2.81 5.40
C LEU A 117 -9.28 -2.19 5.81
N VAL A 118 -9.58 -1.01 5.30
CA VAL A 118 -10.81 -0.26 5.57
C VAL A 118 -11.42 0.20 4.25
N THR A 119 -12.69 0.59 4.25
CA THR A 119 -13.27 1.30 3.11
C THR A 119 -13.13 2.81 3.31
N VAL A 120 -13.12 3.60 2.22
CA VAL A 120 -13.02 5.07 2.30
C VAL A 120 -14.17 5.68 3.12
N ARG A 121 -15.34 5.04 3.09
CA ARG A 121 -16.54 5.49 3.82
C ARG A 121 -16.58 5.16 5.32
N ASP A 122 -15.69 4.32 5.83
CA ASP A 122 -15.70 3.86 7.23
C ASP A 122 -15.15 4.89 8.22
#